data_AF-A0A749KY87-F1
#
_entry.id   AF-A0A749KY87-F1
#
_cell.length_a   1.000
_cell.length_b   1.000
_cell.length_c   1.000
_cell.angle_alpha   90.00
_cell.angle_beta   90.00
_cell.angle_gamma   90.00
#
_symmetry.space_group_name_H-M   'P 1'
#
loop_
_entity.id
_entity.type
_entity.pdbx_description
1 polymer ?
#
loop_
_entity_poly.entity_id
_entity_poly.type
_entity_poly.pdbx_seq_one_letter_code
_entity_poly.pdbx_strand_id
1 'polypeptide(L)'
;MTNYAKLGEYLALKRQAEDAAAKRSQILHDVIGEIHRLSGRHDEPLDFTLVCRELERAVSADKEMRAAVKQANEAAPLCGEPEIK
;
A
#
# COMPACT_ATOMS: atom_id res chain seq x y z
N MET A 1 -31.46 -0.21 10.34
CA MET A 1 -31.40 -1.31 9.34
C MET A 1 -30.10 -1.17 8.59
N THR A 2 -29.26 -2.19 8.59
CA THR A 2 -27.99 -2.20 7.85
C THR A 2 -28.26 -2.27 6.36
N ASN A 3 -27.67 -1.36 5.59
CA ASN A 3 -27.77 -1.40 4.13
C ASN A 3 -26.79 -2.45 3.59
N TYR A 4 -27.27 -3.68 3.40
CA TYR A 4 -26.43 -4.81 2.98
C TYR A 4 -25.78 -4.64 1.60
N ALA A 5 -26.40 -3.88 0.68
CA ALA A 5 -25.78 -3.56 -0.60
C ALA A 5 -24.54 -2.66 -0.40
N LYS A 6 -24.69 -1.62 0.42
CA LYS A 6 -23.56 -0.73 0.79
C LYS A 6 -22.49 -1.45 1.60
N LEU A 7 -22.88 -2.42 2.43
CA LEU A 7 -21.93 -3.27 3.15
C LEU A 7 -21.08 -4.11 2.17
N GLY A 8 -21.68 -4.68 1.13
CA GLY A 8 -20.94 -5.42 0.10
C GLY A 8 -19.95 -4.54 -0.66
N GLU A 9 -20.37 -3.33 -1.06
CA GLU A 9 -19.48 -2.34 -1.68
C GLU A 9 -18.32 -1.96 -0.76
N TYR A 10 -18.61 -1.66 0.51
CA TYR A 10 -17.57 -1.35 1.51
C TYR A 10 -16.58 -2.49 1.68
N LEU A 11 -17.03 -3.74 1.79
CA LEU A 11 -16.15 -4.91 1.95
C LEU A 11 -15.21 -5.09 0.75
N ALA A 12 -15.69 -4.84 -0.47
CA ALA A 12 -14.86 -4.88 -1.67
C ALA A 12 -13.80 -3.76 -1.65
N LEU A 13 -14.19 -2.54 -1.28
CA LEU A 13 -13.27 -1.39 -1.16
C LEU A 13 -12.23 -1.60 -0.05
N LYS A 14 -12.66 -2.14 1.09
CA LYS A 14 -11.77 -2.51 2.20
C LYS A 14 -10.77 -3.55 1.75
N ARG A 15 -11.20 -4.58 1.02
CA ARG A 15 -10.30 -5.61 0.50
C ARG A 15 -9.27 -5.02 -0.46
N GLN A 16 -9.69 -4.11 -1.34
CA GLN A 16 -8.78 -3.39 -2.24
C GLN A 16 -7.74 -2.57 -1.45
N ALA A 17 -8.15 -1.91 -0.37
CA ALA A 17 -7.25 -1.17 0.50
C ALA A 17 -6.22 -2.09 1.20
N GLU A 18 -6.65 -3.26 1.68
CA GLU A 18 -5.78 -4.28 2.28
C GLU A 18 -4.76 -4.83 1.28
N ASP A 19 -5.20 -5.17 0.06
CA ASP A 19 -4.32 -5.70 -0.99
C ASP A 19 -3.30 -4.63 -1.43
N ALA A 20 -3.72 -3.35 -1.53
CA ALA A 20 -2.83 -2.24 -1.82
C ALA A 20 -1.80 -1.98 -0.70
N ALA A 21 -2.21 -2.13 0.56
CA ALA A 21 -1.31 -2.02 1.71
C ALA A 21 -0.27 -3.16 1.74
N ALA A 22 -0.69 -4.39 1.44
CA ALA A 22 0.20 -5.54 1.33
C ALA A 22 1.24 -5.34 0.20
N LYS A 23 0.79 -4.87 -0.98
CA LYS A 23 1.67 -4.53 -2.11
C LYS A 23 2.70 -3.46 -1.73
N ARG A 24 2.27 -2.38 -1.08
CA ARG A 24 3.17 -1.33 -0.57
C ARG A 24 4.19 -1.90 0.42
N SER A 25 3.76 -2.76 1.35
CA SER A 25 4.64 -3.39 2.32
C SER A 25 5.71 -4.26 1.67
N GLN A 26 5.33 -5.05 0.66
CA GLN A 26 6.28 -5.89 -0.08
C GLN A 26 7.34 -5.03 -0.79
N ILE A 27 6.94 -3.97 -1.49
CA ILE A 27 7.89 -3.10 -2.19
C ILE A 27 8.88 -2.46 -1.21
N LEU A 28 8.40 -1.99 -0.04
CA LEU A 28 9.28 -1.43 0.99
C LEU A 28 10.27 -2.47 1.53
N HIS A 29 9.82 -3.71 1.72
CA HIS A 29 10.71 -4.81 2.11
C HIS A 29 11.80 -5.06 1.05
N ASP A 30 11.44 -5.04 -0.23
CA ASP A 30 12.40 -5.20 -1.33
C ASP A 30 13.41 -4.05 -1.37
N VAL A 31 12.97 -2.80 -1.18
CA VAL A 31 13.86 -1.62 -1.06
C VAL A 31 14.85 -1.81 0.10
N ILE A 32 14.37 -2.26 1.26
CA ILE A 32 15.24 -2.51 2.43
C ILE A 32 16.27 -3.59 2.10
N GLY A 33 15.85 -4.67 1.43
CA GLY A 33 16.75 -5.75 1.00
C GLY A 33 17.85 -5.24 0.05
N GLU A 34 17.49 -4.37 -0.88
CA GLU A 34 18.45 -3.77 -1.82
C GLU A 34 19.44 -2.83 -1.13
N ILE A 35 18.99 -2.02 -0.17
CA ILE A 35 19.88 -1.18 0.64
C ILE A 35 20.85 -2.05 1.45
N HIS A 36 20.38 -3.14 2.06
CA HIS A 36 21.25 -4.08 2.78
C HIS A 36 22.27 -4.71 1.85
N ARG A 37 21.86 -5.13 0.64
CA ARG A 37 22.76 -5.70 -0.37
C ARG A 37 23.86 -4.70 -0.77
N LEU A 38 23.50 -3.44 -1.01
CA LEU A 38 24.46 -2.37 -1.31
C LEU A 38 25.40 -2.10 -0.13
N SER A 39 24.89 -2.12 1.10
CA SER A 39 25.69 -1.88 2.29
C SER A 39 26.80 -2.91 2.52
N GLY A 40 26.63 -4.14 2.02
CA GLY A 40 27.62 -5.21 2.11
C GLY A 40 28.69 -5.20 1.01
N ARG A 41 28.61 -4.29 0.03
CA ARG A 41 29.56 -4.18 -1.08
C ARG A 41 30.45 -2.95 -0.91
N HIS A 42 31.51 -3.12 -0.12
CA HIS A 42 32.43 -2.02 0.20
C HIS A 42 33.44 -1.69 -0.91
N ASP A 43 33.70 -2.64 -1.81
CA ASP A 43 34.74 -2.53 -2.85
C ASP A 43 34.19 -2.17 -4.24
N GLU A 44 32.86 -2.05 -4.38
CA GLU A 44 32.19 -1.69 -5.63
C GLU A 44 31.59 -0.28 -5.54
N PRO A 45 31.58 0.50 -6.64
CA PRO A 45 30.80 1.73 -6.70
C PRO A 45 29.32 1.47 -6.39
N LEU A 46 28.74 2.26 -5.49
CA LEU A 46 27.33 2.14 -5.14
C LEU A 46 26.45 2.55 -6.32
N ASP A 47 25.63 1.62 -6.81
CA ASP A 47 24.58 1.89 -7.79
C ASP A 47 23.20 1.89 -7.12
N PHE A 48 22.61 3.09 -7.00
CA PHE A 48 21.29 3.29 -6.41
C PHE A 48 20.15 3.24 -7.43
N THR A 49 20.42 2.99 -8.71
CA THR A 49 19.40 3.02 -9.78
C THR A 49 18.20 2.14 -9.45
N LEU A 50 18.45 0.92 -8.97
CA LEU A 50 17.37 0.00 -8.57
C LEU A 50 16.61 0.50 -7.34
N VAL A 51 17.31 1.02 -6.33
CA VAL A 51 16.69 1.58 -5.11
C VAL A 51 15.78 2.75 -5.45
N CYS A 52 16.24 3.68 -6.29
CA CYS A 52 15.44 4.82 -6.73
C CYS A 52 14.17 4.37 -7.47
N ARG A 53 14.29 3.39 -8.38
CA ARG A 53 13.14 2.84 -9.11
C ARG A 53 12.12 2.18 -8.18
N GLU A 54 12.58 1.38 -7.22
CA GLU A 54 11.68 0.72 -6.27
C GLU A 54 11.05 1.71 -5.29
N LEU A 55 11.74 2.81 -4.93
CA LEU A 55 11.15 3.91 -4.17
C LEU A 55 10.03 4.63 -4.95
N GLU A 56 10.20 4.87 -6.24
CA GLU A 56 9.13 5.43 -7.09
C GLU A 56 7.92 4.50 -7.13
N ARG A 57 8.15 3.19 -7.23
CA ARG A 57 7.09 2.17 -7.15
C ARG A 57 6.40 2.18 -5.77
N ALA A 58 7.16 2.31 -4.69
CA ALA A 58 6.62 2.41 -3.34
C ALA A 58 5.72 3.65 -3.18
N VAL A 59 6.13 4.80 -3.73
CA VAL A 59 5.32 6.03 -3.74
C VAL A 59 4.03 5.82 -4.54
N SER A 60 4.11 5.16 -5.70
CA SER A 60 2.91 4.84 -6.48
C SER A 60 1.96 3.92 -5.72
N ALA A 61 2.47 2.87 -5.08
CA ALA A 61 1.68 1.94 -4.28
C ALA A 61 1.07 2.61 -3.04
N ASP A 62 1.79 3.54 -2.40
CA ASP A 62 1.28 4.34 -1.28
C ASP A 62 0.10 5.23 -1.70
N LYS A 63 0.19 5.87 -2.88
CA LYS A 63 -0.94 6.65 -3.45
C LYS A 63 -2.16 5.78 -3.75
N GLU A 64 -1.95 4.62 -4.35
CA GLU A 64 -2.99 3.64 -4.64
C GLU A 64 -3.69 3.18 -3.35
N MET A 65 -2.91 2.81 -2.33
CA MET A 65 -3.42 2.42 -1.01
C MET A 65 -4.23 3.54 -0.37
N ARG A 66 -3.71 4.77 -0.32
CA ARG A 66 -4.44 5.91 0.26
C ARG A 66 -5.75 6.21 -0.46
N ALA A 67 -5.78 6.07 -1.79
CA ALA A 67 -6.99 6.25 -2.57
C ALA A 67 -8.03 5.17 -2.23
N ALA A 68 -7.62 3.91 -2.13
CA ALA A 68 -8.51 2.81 -1.74
C ALA A 68 -9.05 2.97 -0.32
N VAL A 69 -8.19 3.33 0.66
CA VAL A 69 -8.61 3.63 2.03
C VAL A 69 -9.62 4.77 2.07
N LYS A 70 -9.36 5.85 1.31
CA LYS A 70 -10.29 6.98 1.23
C LYS A 70 -11.67 6.55 0.72
N GLN A 71 -11.72 5.77 -0.36
CA GLN A 71 -12.98 5.27 -0.91
C GLN A 71 -13.72 4.36 0.08
N ALA A 72 -13.00 3.46 0.77
CA ALA A 72 -13.60 2.61 1.79
C ALA A 72 -14.17 3.43 2.95
N ASN A 73 -13.45 4.47 3.41
CA ASN A 73 -13.91 5.34 4.49
C ASN A 73 -15.10 6.22 4.09
N GLU A 74 -15.19 6.65 2.82
CA GLU A 74 -16.38 7.32 2.29
C GLU A 74 -17.61 6.41 2.27
N ALA A 75 -17.43 5.09 2.10
CA ALA A 75 -18.51 4.10 2.10
C ALA A 75 -18.90 3.62 3.52
N ALA A 76 -17.96 3.59 4.47
CA ALA A 76 -18.14 3.10 5.83
C ALA A 76 -19.39 3.66 6.58
N PRO A 77 -19.67 4.99 6.60
CA PRO A 77 -20.84 5.52 7.31
C PRO A 77 -22.17 5.10 6.68
N LEU A 78 -22.19 4.70 5.40
CA LEU A 78 -23.40 4.27 4.69
C LEU A 78 -23.85 2.85 5.08
N CYS A 79 -22.94 2.06 5.65
CA CYS A 79 -23.23 0.71 6.15
C CYS A 79 -23.04 0.56 7.67
N GLY A 80 -22.68 1.65 8.38
CA GLY A 80 -22.49 1.64 9.85
C GLY A 80 -21.16 1.01 10.29
N GLU A 81 -20.19 0.92 9.38
CA GLU A 81 -18.85 0.40 9.66
C GLU A 81 -17.90 1.53 10.10
N PRO A 82 -16.85 1.22 10.88
CA PRO A 82 -15.85 2.21 11.27
C PRO A 82 -14.88 2.54 10.12
N GLU A 83 -14.27 3.72 10.19
CA GLU A 83 -13.18 4.10 9.30
C GLU A 83 -11.95 3.19 9.49
N ILE A 84 -11.29 2.87 8.38
CA ILE A 84 -9.97 2.27 8.33
C ILE A 84 -8.95 3.35 8.71
N LYS A 85 -8.09 3.03 9.68
CA LYS A 85 -7.04 3.92 10.21
C LYS A 85 -5.73 3.79 9.46
#